data_AF-A0A973DZF2-F1
#
_entry.id   AF-A0A973DZF2-F1
#
_cell.length_a   1.000
_cell.length_b   1.000
_cell.length_c   1.000
_cell.angle_alpha   90.00
_cell.angle_beta   90.00
_cell.angle_gamma   90.00
#
_symmetry.space_group_name_H-M   'P 1'
#
loop_
_entity.id
_entity.type
_entity.pdbx_description
1 polymer ?
#
loop_
_entity_poly.entity_id
_entity_poly.type
_entity_poly.pdbx_seq_one_letter_code
_entity_poly.pdbx_strand_id
1 'polypeptide(L)'
;LREDALRRDFTMNALYADQTGRVIDPTGGLPDARAGRIRFIENPHDRIREDHLRILRFFRFSAWYGNADLGFDADVLAAIADLSDGVLDLSKERVGQEMLKLLVAPNPVPAVAAMSQIGVLSKILPGADPQFLGPLVHLEEQSGTQPDPLRRLAALGGMDARENLRLSKSQAANLDALTTGQGAGLTDKGLGHVYGAETGWSILLLLGAVMSVPVDPHRRAEVAAGATLKFPIRASDLPDHLEGRQIGDTLKKLKADWLASDLNADKSDLLG
;
A
#
# COMPACT_ATOMS: atom_id res chain seq x y z
N LEU A 1 11.56 -30.89 -19.80
CA LEU A 1 11.95 -30.19 -18.55
C LEU A 1 12.82 -28.96 -18.83
N ARG A 2 13.96 -29.10 -19.52
CA ARG A 2 14.81 -27.95 -19.86
C ARG A 2 14.09 -26.87 -20.70
N GLU A 3 13.38 -27.25 -21.75
CA GLU A 3 12.61 -26.30 -22.57
C GLU A 3 11.52 -25.55 -21.78
N ASP A 4 10.86 -26.24 -20.83
CA ASP A 4 9.88 -25.60 -19.95
C ASP A 4 10.54 -24.60 -19.01
N ALA A 5 11.70 -24.98 -18.43
CA ALA A 5 12.49 -24.13 -17.56
C ALA A 5 12.89 -22.83 -18.27
N LEU A 6 13.33 -22.92 -19.53
CA LEU A 6 13.72 -21.76 -20.33
C LEU A 6 12.57 -20.79 -20.60
N ARG A 7 11.30 -21.21 -20.53
CA ARG A 7 10.14 -20.32 -20.70
C ARG A 7 9.76 -19.56 -19.42
N ARG A 8 10.31 -19.90 -18.26
CA ARG A 8 10.07 -19.16 -17.00
C ARG A 8 10.81 -17.82 -17.00
N ASP A 9 10.43 -16.94 -16.08
CA ASP A 9 10.96 -15.58 -15.98
C ASP A 9 12.37 -15.51 -15.37
N PHE A 10 12.53 -16.07 -14.17
CA PHE A 10 13.76 -15.97 -13.38
C PHE A 10 14.35 -17.35 -13.08
N THR A 11 15.67 -17.41 -12.98
CA THR A 11 16.42 -18.67 -12.75
C THR A 11 15.97 -19.36 -11.46
N MET A 12 15.79 -18.59 -10.38
CA MET A 12 15.28 -19.11 -9.10
C MET A 12 13.85 -19.67 -9.18
N ASN A 13 13.05 -19.20 -10.15
CA ASN A 13 11.71 -19.71 -10.38
C ASN A 13 11.71 -20.95 -11.27
N ALA A 14 12.85 -21.36 -11.84
CA ALA A 14 12.99 -22.54 -12.70
C ALA A 14 13.64 -23.74 -11.99
N LEU A 15 13.41 -23.85 -10.68
CA LEU A 15 13.74 -25.02 -9.88
C LEU A 15 12.60 -26.04 -9.91
N TYR A 16 12.97 -27.32 -9.95
CA TYR A 16 12.04 -28.45 -9.91
C TYR A 16 12.47 -29.41 -8.80
N ALA A 17 11.53 -30.20 -8.28
CA ALA A 17 11.82 -31.27 -7.34
C ALA A 17 11.15 -32.56 -7.80
N ASP A 18 11.85 -33.69 -7.69
CA ASP A 18 11.25 -34.99 -7.89
C ASP A 18 10.56 -35.50 -6.60
N GLN A 19 9.92 -36.67 -6.68
CA GLN A 19 9.20 -37.27 -5.56
C GLN A 19 10.10 -37.65 -4.37
N THR A 20 11.41 -37.72 -4.57
CA THR A 20 12.40 -37.99 -3.52
C THR A 20 12.87 -36.72 -2.82
N GLY A 21 12.43 -35.55 -3.29
CA GLY A 21 12.88 -34.25 -2.82
C GLY A 21 14.20 -33.78 -3.44
N ARG A 22 14.71 -34.48 -4.45
CA ARG A 22 15.93 -34.04 -5.16
C ARG A 22 15.61 -32.80 -6.00
N VAL A 23 16.37 -31.73 -5.77
CA VAL A 23 16.28 -30.50 -6.56
C VAL A 23 16.96 -30.71 -7.92
N ILE A 24 16.23 -30.35 -8.97
CA ILE A 24 16.69 -30.33 -10.36
C ILE A 24 16.74 -28.86 -10.79
N ASP A 25 17.92 -28.41 -11.21
CA ASP A 25 18.18 -27.03 -11.59
C ASP A 25 18.73 -26.95 -13.03
N PRO A 26 17.86 -26.80 -14.03
CA PRO A 26 18.27 -26.74 -15.43
C PRO A 26 18.90 -25.41 -15.84
N THR A 27 18.75 -24.36 -15.03
CA THR A 27 19.11 -22.97 -15.38
C THR A 27 20.20 -22.37 -14.49
N GLY A 28 20.65 -23.11 -13.48
CA GLY A 28 21.62 -22.63 -12.49
C GLY A 28 21.00 -21.62 -11.51
N GLY A 29 19.71 -21.76 -11.19
CA GLY A 29 18.96 -20.88 -10.30
C GLY A 29 19.09 -21.16 -8.81
N LEU A 30 19.61 -22.32 -8.40
CA LEU A 30 19.73 -22.66 -6.98
C LEU A 30 20.75 -21.76 -6.25
N PRO A 31 21.93 -21.44 -6.82
CA PRO A 31 22.83 -20.44 -6.25
C PRO A 31 22.19 -19.05 -6.18
N ASP A 32 21.45 -18.65 -7.22
CA ASP A 32 20.74 -17.36 -7.27
C ASP A 32 19.70 -17.26 -6.15
N ALA A 33 18.89 -18.32 -5.97
CA ALA A 33 17.90 -18.39 -4.90
C ALA A 33 18.54 -18.31 -3.50
N ARG A 34 19.68 -18.97 -3.29
CA ARG A 34 20.42 -18.92 -2.01
C ARG A 34 21.02 -17.54 -1.73
N ALA A 35 21.47 -16.85 -2.78
CA ALA A 35 22.07 -15.52 -2.66
C ALA A 35 21.03 -14.39 -2.60
N GLY A 36 19.76 -14.67 -2.90
CA GLY A 36 18.73 -13.64 -3.08
C GLY A 36 18.96 -12.81 -4.35
N ARG A 37 19.44 -13.44 -5.43
CA ARG A 37 19.69 -12.78 -6.71
C ARG A 37 18.52 -13.01 -7.67
N ILE A 38 17.88 -11.94 -8.14
CA ILE A 38 16.82 -12.03 -9.15
C ILE A 38 17.47 -11.88 -10.54
N ARG A 39 17.59 -12.99 -11.27
CA ARG A 39 18.21 -13.03 -12.59
C ARG A 39 17.25 -13.62 -13.62
N PHE A 40 17.09 -12.93 -14.76
CA PHE A 40 16.32 -13.44 -15.89
C PHE A 40 16.96 -14.71 -16.44
N ILE A 41 16.12 -15.62 -16.93
CA ILE A 41 16.61 -16.75 -17.72
C ILE A 41 16.90 -16.24 -19.14
N GLU A 42 18.14 -16.40 -19.58
CA GLU A 42 18.65 -15.87 -20.85
C GLU A 42 18.67 -14.33 -20.88
N ASN A 43 18.52 -13.73 -22.06
CA ASN A 43 18.63 -12.28 -22.24
C ASN A 43 17.38 -11.55 -21.68
N PRO A 44 17.54 -10.57 -20.78
CA PRO A 44 16.42 -9.80 -20.23
C PRO A 44 15.53 -9.14 -21.28
N HIS A 45 16.08 -8.58 -22.37
CA HIS A 45 15.30 -7.92 -23.40
C HIS A 45 14.34 -8.89 -24.08
N ASP A 46 14.82 -10.08 -24.46
CA ASP A 46 14.00 -11.08 -25.14
C ASP A 46 12.89 -11.58 -24.21
N ARG A 47 13.24 -11.80 -22.94
CA ARG A 47 12.24 -12.23 -21.96
C ARG A 47 11.21 -11.16 -21.69
N ILE A 48 11.57 -9.89 -21.61
CA ILE A 48 10.61 -8.81 -21.38
C ILE A 48 9.69 -8.62 -22.59
N ARG A 49 10.22 -8.74 -23.83
CA ARG A 49 9.41 -8.66 -25.05
C ARG A 49 8.34 -9.75 -25.15
N GLU A 50 8.60 -10.94 -24.61
CA GLU A 50 7.59 -12.02 -24.55
C GLU A 50 6.40 -11.65 -23.65
N ASP A 51 6.65 -10.99 -22.51
CA ASP A 51 5.61 -10.52 -21.58
C ASP A 51 6.15 -9.37 -20.72
N HIS A 52 5.74 -8.15 -21.02
CA HIS A 52 6.14 -6.95 -20.29
C HIS A 52 5.76 -6.99 -18.80
N LEU A 53 4.82 -7.86 -18.37
CA LEU A 53 4.52 -8.04 -16.94
C LEU A 53 5.74 -8.54 -16.16
N ARG A 54 6.74 -9.15 -16.82
CA ARG A 54 7.99 -9.57 -16.17
C ARG A 54 8.78 -8.41 -15.57
N ILE A 55 8.58 -7.17 -16.04
CA ILE A 55 9.12 -5.97 -15.40
C ILE A 55 8.57 -5.82 -13.98
N LEU A 56 7.25 -5.84 -13.81
CA LEU A 56 6.63 -5.69 -12.49
C LEU A 56 6.93 -6.90 -11.59
N ARG A 57 6.98 -8.10 -12.18
CA ARG A 57 7.39 -9.31 -11.45
C ARG A 57 8.83 -9.18 -10.95
N PHE A 58 9.76 -8.66 -11.76
CA PHE A 58 11.16 -8.48 -11.34
C PHE A 58 11.24 -7.63 -10.07
N PHE A 59 10.55 -6.49 -10.04
CA PHE A 59 10.50 -5.64 -8.84
C PHE A 59 9.80 -6.32 -7.66
N ARG A 60 8.68 -7.02 -7.88
CA ARG A 60 8.02 -7.81 -6.84
C ARG A 60 8.97 -8.85 -6.24
N PHE A 61 9.59 -9.69 -7.06
CA PHE A 61 10.49 -10.74 -6.59
C PHE A 61 11.71 -10.13 -5.89
N SER A 62 12.22 -8.99 -6.37
CA SER A 62 13.32 -8.27 -5.72
C SER A 62 12.93 -7.77 -4.33
N ALA A 63 11.72 -7.27 -4.14
CA ALA A 63 11.25 -6.84 -2.82
C ALA A 63 11.02 -8.00 -1.84
N TRP A 64 10.61 -9.17 -2.33
CA TRP A 64 10.30 -10.33 -1.49
C TRP A 64 11.51 -11.21 -1.17
N TYR A 65 12.42 -11.38 -2.13
CA TYR A 65 13.48 -12.37 -2.07
C TYR A 65 14.86 -11.81 -2.46
N GLY A 66 14.90 -10.56 -2.92
CA GLY A 66 16.16 -9.90 -3.27
C GLY A 66 16.99 -9.62 -2.03
N ASN A 67 18.29 -9.90 -2.12
CA ASN A 67 19.25 -9.43 -1.13
C ASN A 67 19.63 -7.98 -1.45
N ALA A 68 19.24 -7.05 -0.58
CA ALA A 68 19.50 -5.62 -0.74
C ALA A 68 20.99 -5.29 -0.88
N ASP A 69 21.88 -6.07 -0.25
CA ASP A 69 23.33 -5.85 -0.30
C ASP A 69 23.93 -6.11 -1.69
N LEU A 70 23.25 -6.89 -2.54
CA LEU A 70 23.69 -7.13 -3.92
C LEU A 70 23.32 -5.97 -4.86
N GLY A 71 22.37 -5.11 -4.46
CA GLY A 71 21.79 -4.12 -5.34
C GLY A 71 21.08 -4.72 -6.56
N PHE A 72 20.71 -3.86 -7.51
CA PHE A 72 20.15 -4.27 -8.79
C PHE A 72 21.25 -4.41 -9.84
N ASP A 73 21.09 -5.42 -10.71
CA ASP A 73 21.95 -5.56 -11.90
C ASP A 73 21.67 -4.41 -12.89
N ALA A 74 22.71 -3.64 -13.20
CA ALA A 74 22.60 -2.46 -14.05
C ALA A 74 22.16 -2.80 -15.48
N ASP A 75 22.60 -3.92 -16.04
CA ASP A 75 22.22 -4.35 -17.39
C ASP A 75 20.75 -4.77 -17.43
N VAL A 76 20.25 -5.38 -16.34
CA VAL A 76 18.83 -5.71 -16.21
C VAL A 76 17.98 -4.44 -16.08
N LEU A 77 18.41 -3.45 -15.28
CA LEU A 77 17.69 -2.18 -15.18
C LEU A 77 17.68 -1.42 -16.51
N ALA A 78 18.79 -1.43 -17.25
CA ALA A 78 18.85 -0.83 -18.59
C ALA A 78 17.86 -1.52 -19.55
N ALA A 79 17.83 -2.84 -19.59
CA ALA A 79 16.87 -3.59 -20.41
C ALA A 79 15.41 -3.31 -20.04
N ILE A 80 15.12 -3.16 -18.74
CA ILE A 80 13.78 -2.77 -18.26
C ILE A 80 13.46 -1.34 -18.68
N ALA A 81 14.39 -0.39 -18.54
CA ALA A 81 14.18 1.00 -18.92
C ALA A 81 13.84 1.11 -20.41
N ASP A 82 14.60 0.45 -21.27
CA ASP A 82 14.42 0.41 -22.74
C ASP A 82 13.05 -0.15 -23.16
N LEU A 83 12.49 -1.08 -22.38
CA LEU A 83 11.23 -1.75 -22.69
C LEU A 83 10.08 -1.31 -21.78
N SER A 84 10.29 -0.26 -20.98
CA SER A 84 9.33 0.16 -19.96
C SER A 84 8.01 0.68 -20.53
N ASP A 85 8.00 1.19 -21.76
CA ASP A 85 6.76 1.64 -22.42
C ASP A 85 5.76 0.49 -22.63
N GLY A 86 6.24 -0.75 -22.82
CA GLY A 86 5.38 -1.92 -23.01
C GLY A 86 4.52 -2.27 -21.78
N VAL A 87 4.78 -1.66 -20.60
CA VAL A 87 3.88 -1.79 -19.44
C VAL A 87 2.54 -1.09 -19.65
N LEU A 88 2.46 -0.13 -20.58
CA LEU A 88 1.23 0.60 -20.90
C LEU A 88 0.22 -0.28 -21.65
N ASP A 89 0.70 -1.29 -22.38
CA ASP A 89 -0.12 -2.25 -23.12
C ASP A 89 -0.68 -3.39 -22.24
N LEU A 90 -0.24 -3.47 -20.98
CA LEU A 90 -0.70 -4.50 -20.04
C LEU A 90 -2.11 -4.19 -19.51
N SER A 91 -2.86 -5.27 -19.25
CA SER A 91 -4.11 -5.16 -18.49
C SER A 91 -3.87 -4.55 -17.11
N LYS A 92 -4.68 -3.54 -16.76
CA LYS A 92 -4.61 -2.84 -15.46
C LYS A 92 -4.86 -3.79 -14.28
N GLU A 93 -5.66 -4.85 -14.48
CA GLU A 93 -5.85 -5.91 -13.49
C GLU A 93 -4.53 -6.62 -13.16
N ARG A 94 -3.75 -7.00 -14.18
CA ARG A 94 -2.46 -7.69 -13.98
C ARG A 94 -1.43 -6.75 -13.33
N VAL A 95 -1.40 -5.50 -13.76
CA VAL A 95 -0.54 -4.45 -13.19
C VAL A 95 -0.88 -4.24 -11.70
N GLY A 96 -2.16 -4.03 -11.39
CA GLY A 96 -2.64 -3.85 -10.02
C GLY A 96 -2.32 -5.04 -9.12
N GLN A 97 -2.49 -6.28 -9.59
CA GLN A 97 -2.13 -7.46 -8.82
C GLN A 97 -0.64 -7.54 -8.50
N GLU A 98 0.24 -7.22 -9.44
CA GLU A 98 1.69 -7.20 -9.18
C GLU A 98 2.07 -6.06 -8.23
N MET A 99 1.47 -4.87 -8.40
CA MET A 99 1.71 -3.73 -7.51
C MET A 99 1.26 -3.99 -6.08
N LEU A 100 0.05 -4.50 -5.87
CA LEU A 100 -0.43 -4.80 -4.52
C LEU A 100 0.43 -5.88 -3.85
N LYS A 101 0.87 -6.91 -4.60
CA LYS A 101 1.78 -7.94 -4.06
C LYS A 101 3.18 -7.40 -3.76
N LEU A 102 3.69 -6.47 -4.57
CA LEU A 102 4.94 -5.77 -4.31
C LEU A 102 4.84 -4.98 -2.99
N LEU A 103 3.75 -4.24 -2.79
CA LEU A 103 3.58 -3.40 -1.60
C LEU A 103 3.41 -4.19 -0.30
N VAL A 104 3.05 -5.48 -0.34
CA VAL A 104 3.02 -6.34 0.87
C VAL A 104 4.40 -6.88 1.26
N ALA A 105 5.41 -6.79 0.40
CA ALA A 105 6.76 -7.28 0.71
C ALA A 105 7.31 -6.67 2.00
N PRO A 106 8.16 -7.35 2.78
CA PRO A 106 8.68 -6.80 4.04
C PRO A 106 9.26 -5.39 3.87
N ASN A 107 10.12 -5.21 2.86
CA ASN A 107 10.68 -3.92 2.48
C ASN A 107 10.55 -3.67 0.95
N PRO A 108 9.50 -2.96 0.50
CA PRO A 108 9.31 -2.64 -0.91
C PRO A 108 10.13 -1.43 -1.38
N VAL A 109 10.77 -0.69 -0.47
CA VAL A 109 11.35 0.63 -0.73
C VAL A 109 12.40 0.59 -1.84
N PRO A 110 13.40 -0.33 -1.85
CA PRO A 110 14.42 -0.32 -2.91
C PRO A 110 13.83 -0.58 -4.30
N ALA A 111 12.87 -1.51 -4.39
CA ALA A 111 12.22 -1.86 -5.65
C ALA A 111 11.36 -0.71 -6.18
N VAL A 112 10.54 -0.08 -5.33
CA VAL A 112 9.70 1.05 -5.74
C VAL A 112 10.55 2.28 -6.08
N ALA A 113 11.64 2.53 -5.35
CA ALA A 113 12.59 3.59 -5.67
C ALA A 113 13.26 3.35 -7.04
N ALA A 114 13.72 2.13 -7.32
CA ALA A 114 14.29 1.78 -8.62
C ALA A 114 13.26 1.97 -9.75
N MET A 115 12.00 1.51 -9.56
CA MET A 115 10.91 1.74 -10.51
C MET A 115 10.66 3.23 -10.79
N SER A 116 10.76 4.08 -9.78
CA SER A 116 10.64 5.53 -9.93
C SER A 116 11.78 6.10 -10.75
N GLN A 117 13.03 5.73 -10.42
CA GLN A 117 14.24 6.21 -11.10
C GLN A 117 14.27 5.88 -12.60
N ILE A 118 13.83 4.68 -12.98
CA ILE A 118 13.79 4.26 -14.39
C ILE A 118 12.45 4.55 -15.09
N GLY A 119 11.55 5.28 -14.43
CA GLY A 119 10.29 5.74 -15.01
C GLY A 119 9.24 4.64 -15.26
N VAL A 120 9.33 3.50 -14.58
CA VAL A 120 8.28 2.46 -14.59
C VAL A 120 7.11 2.88 -13.70
N LEU A 121 7.40 3.44 -12.51
CA LEU A 121 6.36 3.84 -11.54
C LEU A 121 5.43 4.91 -12.13
N SER A 122 5.98 5.92 -12.79
CA SER A 122 5.21 7.02 -13.38
C SER A 122 4.31 6.58 -14.54
N LYS A 123 4.66 5.50 -15.24
CA LYS A 123 3.82 4.92 -16.31
C LYS A 123 2.61 4.16 -15.78
N ILE A 124 2.79 3.42 -14.68
CA ILE A 124 1.72 2.59 -14.09
C ILE A 124 0.84 3.37 -13.11
N LEU A 125 1.42 4.35 -12.42
CA LEU A 125 0.75 5.14 -11.39
C LEU A 125 1.25 6.60 -11.47
N PRO A 126 0.74 7.38 -12.44
CA PRO A 126 1.17 8.76 -12.66
C PRO A 126 1.03 9.62 -11.40
N GLY A 127 2.04 10.43 -11.08
CA GLY A 127 2.04 11.30 -9.90
C GLY A 127 2.33 10.59 -8.57
N ALA A 128 2.64 9.29 -8.58
CA ALA A 128 3.11 8.60 -7.38
C ALA A 128 4.51 9.06 -6.98
N ASP A 129 4.76 9.12 -5.68
CA ASP A 129 6.02 9.54 -5.08
C ASP A 129 6.50 8.52 -4.03
N PRO A 130 7.66 7.88 -4.21
CA PRO A 130 8.19 6.90 -3.27
C PRO A 130 8.69 7.49 -1.95
N GLN A 131 8.83 8.80 -1.81
CA GLN A 131 9.55 9.43 -0.69
C GLN A 131 9.01 9.04 0.70
N PHE A 132 7.69 8.87 0.83
CA PHE A 132 7.05 8.57 2.12
C PHE A 132 6.94 7.07 2.44
N LEU A 133 7.24 6.20 1.47
CA LEU A 133 7.12 4.76 1.67
C LEU A 133 8.14 4.24 2.70
N GLY A 134 9.38 4.76 2.67
CA GLY A 134 10.42 4.40 3.64
C GLY A 134 10.05 4.73 5.09
N PRO A 135 9.73 5.99 5.41
CA PRO A 135 9.23 6.38 6.72
C PRO A 135 8.02 5.56 7.18
N LEU A 136 7.06 5.28 6.29
CA LEU A 136 5.91 4.45 6.63
C LEU A 136 6.32 3.03 7.02
N VAL A 137 7.17 2.37 6.23
CA VAL A 137 7.65 1.00 6.52
C VAL A 137 8.34 0.96 7.89
N HIS A 138 9.15 1.97 8.21
CA HIS A 138 9.79 2.09 9.52
C HIS A 138 8.77 2.20 10.67
N LEU A 139 7.73 3.03 10.52
CA LEU A 139 6.68 3.18 11.53
C LEU A 139 5.82 1.92 11.69
N GLU A 140 5.60 1.16 10.61
CA GLU A 140 4.94 -0.14 10.66
C GLU A 140 5.76 -1.13 11.50
N GLU A 141 7.06 -1.23 11.25
CA GLU A 141 7.99 -2.08 12.00
C GLU A 141 8.04 -1.71 13.48
N GLN A 142 8.25 -0.42 13.79
CA GLN A 142 8.33 0.07 15.17
C GLN A 142 7.05 -0.19 15.99
N SER A 143 5.90 -0.14 15.33
CA SER A 143 4.60 -0.34 15.99
C SER A 143 4.09 -1.77 15.91
N GLY A 144 4.83 -2.69 15.27
CA GLY A 144 4.40 -4.07 15.04
C GLY A 144 3.16 -4.19 14.14
N THR A 145 2.91 -3.16 13.32
CA THR A 145 1.79 -3.14 12.38
C THR A 145 2.13 -3.94 11.15
N GLN A 146 1.28 -4.90 10.78
CA GLN A 146 1.51 -5.72 9.60
C GLN A 146 1.43 -4.89 8.31
N PRO A 147 2.26 -5.18 7.29
CA PRO A 147 2.18 -4.53 5.98
C PRO A 147 0.76 -4.56 5.41
N ASP A 148 0.24 -3.39 5.02
CA ASP A 148 -1.01 -3.27 4.28
C ASP A 148 -0.74 -2.58 2.93
N PRO A 149 -1.15 -3.20 1.80
CA PRO A 149 -0.81 -2.66 0.49
C PRO A 149 -1.56 -1.37 0.17
N LEU A 150 -2.74 -1.14 0.75
CA LEU A 150 -3.52 0.07 0.49
C LEU A 150 -3.03 1.25 1.33
N ARG A 151 -2.58 1.02 2.56
CA ARG A 151 -1.84 2.00 3.36
C ARG A 151 -0.56 2.40 2.64
N ARG A 152 0.25 1.44 2.19
CA ARG A 152 1.48 1.73 1.45
C ARG A 152 1.21 2.38 0.09
N LEU A 153 0.11 2.03 -0.59
CA LEU A 153 -0.35 2.73 -1.80
C LEU A 153 -0.78 4.17 -1.49
N ALA A 154 -1.46 4.42 -0.37
CA ALA A 154 -1.84 5.77 0.07
C ALA A 154 -0.61 6.64 0.36
N ALA A 155 0.48 6.07 0.87
CA ALA A 155 1.76 6.78 1.03
C ALA A 155 2.42 7.14 -0.29
N LEU A 156 2.27 6.29 -1.32
CA LEU A 156 2.76 6.59 -2.66
C LEU A 156 1.90 7.64 -3.38
N GLY A 157 0.60 7.68 -3.09
CA GLY A 157 -0.35 8.54 -3.79
C GLY A 157 -0.54 8.10 -5.25
N GLY A 158 -0.57 9.08 -6.15
CA GLY A 158 -0.81 8.88 -7.58
C GLY A 158 -2.24 9.17 -8.02
N MET A 159 -2.36 9.62 -9.27
CA MET A 159 -3.62 9.97 -9.92
C MET A 159 -4.35 8.71 -10.39
N ASP A 160 -5.67 8.71 -10.23
CA ASP A 160 -6.58 7.67 -10.72
C ASP A 160 -6.13 6.24 -10.35
N ALA A 161 -5.61 6.08 -9.12
CA ALA A 161 -5.04 4.80 -8.66
C ALA A 161 -6.04 3.64 -8.76
N ARG A 162 -7.33 3.93 -8.56
CA ARG A 162 -8.42 2.96 -8.71
C ARG A 162 -8.49 2.41 -10.14
N GLU A 163 -8.47 3.29 -11.13
CA GLU A 163 -8.58 2.95 -12.55
C GLU A 163 -7.29 2.31 -13.05
N ASN A 164 -6.15 2.91 -12.70
CA ASN A 164 -4.81 2.49 -13.12
C ASN A 164 -4.40 1.12 -12.56
N LEU A 165 -4.90 0.75 -11.38
CA LEU A 165 -4.61 -0.56 -10.75
C LEU A 165 -5.83 -1.49 -10.69
N ARG A 166 -6.95 -1.08 -11.31
CA ARG A 166 -8.23 -1.80 -11.29
C ARG A 166 -8.63 -2.29 -9.89
N LEU A 167 -8.60 -1.39 -8.91
CA LEU A 167 -8.94 -1.72 -7.53
C LEU A 167 -10.41 -2.16 -7.42
N SER A 168 -10.66 -3.16 -6.57
CA SER A 168 -12.03 -3.56 -6.22
C SER A 168 -12.78 -2.41 -5.52
N LYS A 169 -14.11 -2.50 -5.44
CA LYS A 169 -14.92 -1.48 -4.74
C LYS A 169 -14.48 -1.30 -3.28
N SER A 170 -14.16 -2.40 -2.58
CA SER A 170 -13.70 -2.35 -1.19
C SER A 170 -12.29 -1.77 -1.07
N GLN A 171 -11.39 -2.11 -2.00
CA GLN A 171 -10.04 -1.56 -2.03
C GLN A 171 -10.05 -0.05 -2.30
N ALA A 172 -10.85 0.40 -3.28
CA ALA A 172 -11.01 1.81 -3.58
C ALA A 172 -11.58 2.58 -2.38
N ALA A 173 -12.65 2.07 -1.75
CA ALA A 173 -13.24 2.72 -0.57
C ALA A 173 -12.26 2.83 0.61
N ASN A 174 -11.40 1.83 0.81
CA ASN A 174 -10.37 1.89 1.85
C ASN A 174 -9.27 2.91 1.49
N LEU A 175 -8.78 2.91 0.25
CA LEU A 175 -7.81 3.90 -0.22
C LEU A 175 -8.35 5.34 -0.10
N ASP A 176 -9.62 5.56 -0.47
CA ASP A 176 -10.31 6.85 -0.35
C ASP A 176 -10.40 7.28 1.13
N ALA A 177 -10.73 6.36 2.04
CA ALA A 177 -10.79 6.63 3.47
C ALA A 177 -9.41 7.01 4.04
N LEU A 178 -8.35 6.28 3.68
CA LEU A 178 -6.97 6.57 4.07
C LEU A 178 -6.50 7.93 3.55
N THR A 179 -6.84 8.27 2.31
CA THR A 179 -6.42 9.53 1.66
C THR A 179 -7.18 10.71 2.24
N THR A 180 -8.51 10.59 2.40
CA THR A 180 -9.36 11.63 2.99
C THR A 180 -8.99 11.88 4.45
N GLY A 181 -8.71 10.81 5.20
CA GLY A 181 -8.38 10.89 6.62
C GLY A 181 -7.11 11.70 6.93
N GLN A 182 -6.10 11.65 6.05
CA GLN A 182 -4.88 12.46 6.18
C GLN A 182 -5.17 13.97 6.16
N GLY A 183 -6.21 14.41 5.46
CA GLY A 183 -6.62 15.82 5.40
C GLY A 183 -7.71 16.21 6.40
N ALA A 184 -8.20 15.28 7.23
CA ALA A 184 -9.40 15.49 8.02
C ALA A 184 -9.18 16.35 9.29
N GLY A 185 -7.94 16.52 9.74
CA GLY A 185 -7.61 17.30 10.94
C GLY A 185 -8.21 16.76 12.24
N LEU A 186 -8.50 15.46 12.29
CA LEU A 186 -9.11 14.80 13.44
C LEU A 186 -8.07 14.43 14.50
N THR A 187 -8.50 14.38 15.76
CA THR A 187 -7.74 13.79 16.86
C THR A 187 -7.64 12.27 16.72
N ASP A 188 -6.81 11.62 17.54
CA ASP A 188 -6.65 10.15 17.53
C ASP A 188 -7.98 9.43 17.76
N LYS A 189 -8.74 9.84 18.78
CA LYS A 189 -10.08 9.29 19.03
C LYS A 189 -11.04 9.63 17.88
N GLY A 190 -10.94 10.85 17.33
CA GLY A 190 -11.73 11.27 16.17
C GLY A 190 -11.50 10.38 14.95
N LEU A 191 -10.23 10.06 14.64
CA LEU A 191 -9.86 9.11 13.58
C LEU A 191 -10.48 7.73 13.83
N GLY A 192 -10.39 7.24 15.08
CA GLY A 192 -11.02 6.01 15.51
C GLY A 192 -12.53 6.00 15.31
N HIS A 193 -13.22 7.06 15.74
CA HIS A 193 -14.67 7.17 15.64
C HIS A 193 -15.16 7.24 14.19
N VAL A 194 -14.46 7.99 13.33
CA VAL A 194 -14.89 8.23 11.94
C VAL A 194 -14.51 7.07 11.02
N TYR A 195 -13.31 6.51 11.18
CA TYR A 195 -12.75 5.52 10.25
C TYR A 195 -12.63 4.11 10.84
N GLY A 196 -12.85 3.94 12.14
CA GLY A 196 -12.60 2.70 12.86
C GLY A 196 -11.14 2.55 13.30
N ALA A 197 -10.88 1.56 14.16
CA ALA A 197 -9.59 1.41 14.84
C ALA A 197 -8.41 1.18 13.86
N GLU A 198 -8.56 0.24 12.92
CA GLU A 198 -7.48 -0.14 12.00
C GLU A 198 -7.19 0.92 10.93
N THR A 199 -8.24 1.50 10.32
CA THR A 199 -8.09 2.57 9.33
C THR A 199 -7.62 3.87 9.99
N GLY A 200 -8.15 4.22 11.17
CA GLY A 200 -7.70 5.38 11.94
C GLY A 200 -6.22 5.27 12.32
N TRP A 201 -5.76 4.09 12.73
CA TRP A 201 -4.36 3.84 13.02
C TRP A 201 -3.49 3.94 11.76
N SER A 202 -3.98 3.41 10.64
CA SER A 202 -3.29 3.52 9.35
C SER A 202 -3.14 4.96 8.87
N ILE A 203 -4.18 5.80 9.07
CA ILE A 203 -4.11 7.24 8.80
C ILE A 203 -3.05 7.91 9.67
N LEU A 204 -2.98 7.55 10.95
CA LEU A 204 -2.01 8.14 11.87
C LEU A 204 -0.56 7.79 11.49
N LEU A 205 -0.31 6.55 11.06
CA LEU A 205 0.99 6.13 10.52
C LEU A 205 1.35 6.90 9.24
N LEU A 206 0.38 7.11 8.35
CA LEU A 206 0.57 7.90 7.12
C LEU A 206 0.95 9.35 7.43
N LEU A 207 0.24 9.99 8.38
CA LEU A 207 0.56 11.33 8.84
C LEU A 207 1.96 11.42 9.44
N GLY A 208 2.35 10.44 10.26
CA GLY A 208 3.70 10.34 10.81
C GLY A 208 4.77 10.25 9.72
N ALA A 209 4.53 9.43 8.69
CA ALA A 209 5.43 9.26 7.56
C ALA A 209 5.60 10.57 6.76
N VAL A 210 4.48 11.26 6.44
CA VAL A 210 4.50 12.53 5.69
C VAL A 210 5.17 13.64 6.50
N MET A 211 4.89 13.73 7.80
CA MET A 211 5.50 14.72 8.68
C MET A 211 6.92 14.37 9.11
N SER A 212 7.41 13.17 8.78
CA SER A 212 8.69 12.63 9.24
C SER A 212 8.85 12.68 10.77
N VAL A 213 7.78 12.38 11.49
CA VAL A 213 7.75 12.33 12.97
C VAL A 213 7.47 10.92 13.45
N PRO A 214 8.05 10.50 14.58
CA PRO A 214 7.70 9.23 15.19
C PRO A 214 6.23 9.24 15.63
N VAL A 215 5.57 8.09 15.52
CA VAL A 215 4.23 7.86 16.04
C VAL A 215 4.36 6.98 17.26
N ASP A 216 4.02 7.53 18.44
CA ASP A 216 3.96 6.74 19.68
C ASP A 216 2.94 5.59 19.52
N PRO A 217 3.38 4.31 19.63
CA PRO A 217 2.48 3.16 19.54
C PRO A 217 1.32 3.19 20.55
N HIS A 218 1.46 3.88 21.68
CA HIS A 218 0.38 4.03 22.66
C HIS A 218 -0.83 4.80 22.11
N ARG A 219 -0.63 5.67 21.11
CA ARG A 219 -1.73 6.39 20.43
C ARG A 219 -2.71 5.44 19.75
N ARG A 220 -2.30 4.21 19.43
CA ARG A 220 -3.20 3.16 18.93
C ARG A 220 -4.35 2.87 19.90
N ALA A 221 -4.12 2.99 21.22
CA ALA A 221 -5.16 2.80 22.23
C ALA A 221 -6.21 3.91 22.18
N GLU A 222 -5.82 5.17 21.96
CA GLU A 222 -6.74 6.30 21.80
C GLU A 222 -7.61 6.16 20.55
N VAL A 223 -7.01 5.75 19.43
CA VAL A 223 -7.77 5.44 18.21
C VAL A 223 -8.75 4.29 18.46
N ALA A 224 -8.32 3.22 19.13
CA ALA A 224 -9.19 2.10 19.46
C ALA A 224 -10.34 2.51 20.40
N ALA A 225 -10.07 3.36 21.41
CA ALA A 225 -11.08 3.90 22.31
C ALA A 225 -12.13 4.72 21.53
N GLY A 226 -11.67 5.64 20.66
CA GLY A 226 -12.54 6.44 19.81
C GLY A 226 -13.49 5.62 18.92
N ALA A 227 -13.01 4.49 18.38
CA ALA A 227 -13.82 3.58 17.58
C ALA A 227 -15.00 2.94 18.33
N THR A 228 -14.97 2.93 19.66
CA THR A 228 -16.07 2.42 20.50
C THR A 228 -17.07 3.49 20.92
N LEU A 229 -16.70 4.78 20.81
CA LEU A 229 -17.51 5.89 21.27
C LEU A 229 -18.73 6.11 20.36
N LYS A 230 -19.89 6.31 21.00
CA LYS A 230 -21.16 6.61 20.34
C LYS A 230 -21.48 8.08 20.54
N PHE A 231 -21.92 8.72 19.46
CA PHE A 231 -22.38 10.11 19.53
C PHE A 231 -23.56 10.21 20.52
N PRO A 232 -23.49 11.10 21.53
CA PRO A 232 -24.44 11.08 22.64
C PRO A 232 -25.80 11.73 22.32
N ILE A 233 -25.93 12.44 21.19
CA ILE A 233 -27.16 13.14 20.80
C ILE A 233 -27.98 12.33 19.80
N ARG A 234 -29.28 12.18 20.08
CA ARG A 234 -30.29 11.62 19.18
C ARG A 234 -31.19 12.72 18.64
N ALA A 235 -31.89 12.44 17.53
CA ALA A 235 -32.88 13.37 16.99
C ALA A 235 -33.98 13.73 18.01
N SER A 236 -34.36 12.79 18.88
CA SER A 236 -35.34 12.99 19.97
C SER A 236 -34.87 13.92 21.09
N ASP A 237 -33.58 14.27 21.10
CA ASP A 237 -33.01 15.15 22.11
C ASP A 237 -33.01 16.62 21.66
N LEU A 238 -33.35 16.87 20.40
CA LEU A 238 -33.42 18.22 19.82
C LEU A 238 -34.77 18.89 20.10
N PRO A 239 -34.84 20.23 20.09
CA PRO A 239 -36.10 20.93 20.28
C PRO A 239 -37.18 20.54 19.27
N ASP A 240 -38.42 20.40 19.75
CA ASP A 240 -39.59 19.94 18.95
C ASP A 240 -39.93 20.84 17.75
N HIS A 241 -39.40 22.06 17.69
CA HIS A 241 -39.64 22.99 16.59
C HIS A 241 -38.76 22.73 15.35
N LEU A 242 -37.74 21.86 15.46
CA LEU A 242 -36.89 21.49 14.32
C LEU A 242 -37.54 20.36 13.53
N GLU A 243 -37.66 20.53 12.21
CA GLU A 243 -38.27 19.52 11.35
C GLU A 243 -37.36 19.09 10.20
N GLY A 244 -37.47 17.80 9.82
CA GLY A 244 -36.86 17.23 8.61
C GLY A 244 -35.37 17.56 8.46
N ARG A 245 -35.03 18.38 7.46
CA ARG A 245 -33.65 18.76 7.13
C ARG A 245 -32.95 19.50 8.27
N GLN A 246 -33.67 20.31 9.05
CA GLN A 246 -33.09 21.09 10.14
C GLN A 246 -32.54 20.20 11.26
N ILE A 247 -33.21 19.07 11.54
CA ILE A 247 -32.71 18.04 12.47
C ILE A 247 -31.37 17.50 11.97
N GLY A 248 -31.30 17.12 10.69
CA GLY A 248 -30.07 16.57 10.09
C GLY A 248 -28.90 17.56 10.12
N ASP A 249 -29.15 18.82 9.76
CA ASP A 249 -28.13 19.88 9.76
C ASP A 249 -27.66 20.18 11.20
N THR A 250 -28.57 20.18 12.18
CA THR A 250 -28.24 20.38 13.60
C THR A 250 -27.41 19.21 14.15
N LEU A 251 -27.81 17.96 13.91
CA LEU A 251 -27.04 16.78 14.31
C LEU A 251 -25.64 16.77 13.69
N LYS A 252 -25.52 17.20 12.42
CA LYS A 252 -24.23 17.31 11.74
C LYS A 252 -23.33 18.36 12.41
N LYS A 253 -23.88 19.50 12.79
CA LYS A 253 -23.16 20.56 13.52
C LYS A 253 -22.70 20.04 14.89
N LEU A 254 -23.62 19.50 15.69
CA LEU A 254 -23.30 18.96 17.02
C LEU A 254 -22.27 17.83 16.97
N LYS A 255 -22.30 17.00 15.92
CA LYS A 255 -21.26 15.97 15.71
C LYS A 255 -19.90 16.58 15.40
N ALA A 256 -19.84 17.67 14.63
CA ALA A 256 -18.60 18.39 14.38
C ALA A 256 -18.05 19.04 15.67
N ASP A 257 -18.92 19.65 16.48
CA ASP A 257 -18.56 20.21 17.78
C ASP A 257 -18.05 19.13 18.74
N TRP A 258 -18.69 17.95 18.76
CA TRP A 258 -18.24 16.81 19.54
C TRP A 258 -16.86 16.29 19.08
N LEU A 259 -16.62 16.18 17.77
CA LEU A 259 -15.30 15.84 17.22
C LEU A 259 -14.23 16.88 17.60
N ALA A 260 -14.57 18.16 17.58
CA ALA A 260 -13.68 19.25 17.99
C ALA A 260 -13.35 19.22 19.50
N SER A 261 -14.25 18.66 20.32
CA SER A 261 -14.04 18.44 21.77
C SER A 261 -13.18 17.21 22.11
N ASP A 262 -12.55 16.57 21.11
CA ASP A 262 -11.90 15.25 21.25
C ASP A 262 -12.84 14.18 21.82
N LEU A 263 -14.12 14.23 21.42
CA LEU A 263 -15.17 13.31 21.83
C LEU A 263 -15.45 13.29 23.35
N ASN A 264 -15.04 14.33 24.09
CA ASN A 264 -15.23 14.40 25.53
C ASN A 264 -16.54 15.10 25.94
N ALA A 265 -17.12 15.95 25.09
CA ALA A 265 -18.35 16.66 25.41
C ALA A 265 -19.52 15.68 25.59
N ASP A 266 -20.28 15.87 26.66
CA ASP A 266 -21.47 15.08 26.95
C ASP A 266 -22.73 15.69 26.33
N LYS A 267 -23.90 15.13 26.67
CA LYS A 267 -25.17 15.61 26.13
C LYS A 267 -25.50 17.04 26.58
N SER A 268 -25.21 17.40 27.83
CA SER A 268 -25.41 18.75 28.34
C SER A 268 -24.50 19.74 27.63
N ASP A 269 -23.22 19.42 27.52
CA ASP A 269 -22.22 20.27 26.89
C ASP A 269 -22.60 20.64 25.44
N LEU A 270 -23.15 19.67 24.70
CA LEU A 270 -23.51 19.85 23.29
C LEU A 270 -24.85 20.57 23.09
N LEU A 271 -25.80 20.45 24.02
CA LEU A 271 -27.13 21.05 23.87
C LEU A 271 -27.23 22.46 24.46
N GLY A 272 -26.30 22.86 25.34
CA GLY A 272 -26.27 24.16 25.99
C GLY A 272 -27.07 24.21 27.27
#